data_AF-A0A939NNA8-F1
#
_entry.id   AF-A0A939NNA8-F1
#
_cell.length_a   1.000
_cell.length_b   1.000
_cell.length_c   1.000
_cell.angle_alpha   90.00
_cell.angle_beta   90.00
_cell.angle_gamma   90.00
#
_symmetry.space_group_name_H-M   'P 1'
#
loop_
_entity.id
_entity.type
_entity.pdbx_description
1 polymer ?
#
loop_
_entity_poly.entity_id
_entity_poly.type
_entity_poly.pdbx_seq_one_letter_code
_entity_poly.pdbx_strand_id
1 'polypeptide(L)'
;MRIPLIFPLCMVALLSGCQQKPASTLSPAISSRAQLEQLSSVAAGTRYLKNKCNRSDLPADETIYRAAVNVGKARGWGNIDVATLSQNSDRLYQQLLQDSTPEATQCSQFNRQLAPFIASLRSD
;
A
#
# COMPACT_ATOMS: atom_id res chain seq x y z
N MET A 1 25.18 -11.12 69.56
CA MET A 1 26.09 -10.26 68.77
C MET A 1 26.71 -11.10 67.66
N ARG A 2 26.76 -10.56 66.44
CA ARG A 2 27.42 -11.06 65.20
C ARG A 2 26.61 -12.05 64.34
N ILE A 3 25.80 -11.45 63.46
CA ILE A 3 25.20 -12.08 62.27
C ILE A 3 26.11 -11.71 61.08
N PRO A 4 26.62 -12.65 60.28
CA PRO A 4 27.29 -12.31 59.04
C PRO A 4 26.26 -12.07 57.93
N LEU A 5 26.38 -10.91 57.31
CA LEU A 5 25.75 -10.55 56.04
C LEU A 5 26.26 -11.51 54.94
N ILE A 6 25.36 -12.27 54.32
CA ILE A 6 25.60 -12.91 53.03
C ILE A 6 24.45 -12.52 52.11
N PHE A 7 24.75 -11.57 51.23
CA PHE A 7 23.95 -11.20 50.08
C PHE A 7 24.14 -12.28 49.01
N PRO A 8 23.05 -12.81 48.42
CA PRO A 8 23.10 -12.98 46.98
C PRO A 8 21.89 -12.34 46.32
N LEU A 9 22.23 -11.28 45.61
CA LEU A 9 21.59 -10.79 44.40
C LEU A 9 21.28 -11.97 43.45
N CYS A 10 20.02 -12.20 43.12
CA CYS A 10 19.65 -12.94 41.90
C CYS A 10 18.28 -12.44 41.43
N MET A 11 18.31 -11.36 40.64
CA MET A 11 17.22 -11.00 39.76
C MET A 11 16.98 -12.17 38.82
N VAL A 12 15.87 -12.88 38.99
CA VAL A 12 15.35 -13.77 37.96
C VAL A 12 14.67 -12.88 36.92
N ALA A 13 15.47 -12.34 36.00
CA ALA A 13 14.95 -11.80 34.76
C ALA A 13 14.35 -12.97 33.99
N LEU A 14 13.03 -13.13 34.09
CA LEU A 14 12.26 -13.96 33.19
C LEU A 14 12.36 -13.34 31.80
N LEU A 15 13.40 -13.74 31.07
CA LEU A 15 13.46 -13.62 29.62
C LEU A 15 12.31 -14.48 29.07
N SER A 16 11.15 -13.87 28.88
CA SER A 16 10.14 -14.35 27.95
C SER A 16 10.75 -14.27 26.55
N GLY A 17 11.55 -15.28 26.22
CA GLY A 17 11.99 -15.51 24.85
C GLY A 17 10.75 -15.76 24.01
N CYS A 18 10.41 -14.82 23.13
CA CYS A 18 9.54 -15.12 22.01
C CYS A 18 10.24 -16.24 21.22
N GLN A 19 9.76 -17.48 21.38
CA GLN A 19 10.01 -18.53 20.40
C GLN A 19 9.32 -18.08 19.10
N GLN A 20 9.98 -17.20 18.34
CA GLN A 20 9.68 -17.02 16.94
C GLN A 20 10.19 -18.28 16.26
N LYS A 21 9.29 -19.27 16.17
CA LYS A 21 9.42 -20.37 15.22
C LYS A 21 9.83 -19.75 13.89
N PRO A 22 10.89 -20.24 13.22
CA PRO A 22 11.19 -19.78 11.88
C PRO A 22 10.04 -20.27 11.01
N ALA A 23 9.08 -19.38 10.74
CA ALA A 23 8.17 -19.56 9.64
C ALA A 23 9.05 -19.57 8.39
N SER A 24 9.10 -20.72 7.72
CA SER A 24 9.77 -20.89 6.45
C SER A 24 9.57 -19.66 5.57
N THR A 25 10.67 -19.21 4.99
CA THR A 25 10.79 -18.12 4.01
C THR A 25 9.86 -18.33 2.81
N LEU A 26 8.60 -17.93 2.97
CA LEU A 26 7.64 -17.65 1.91
C LEU A 26 6.96 -16.36 2.37
N SER A 27 7.32 -15.26 1.73
CA SER A 27 6.65 -13.97 1.92
C SER A 27 5.14 -14.20 1.90
N PRO A 28 4.36 -13.75 2.90
CA PRO A 28 2.93 -14.03 2.93
C PRO A 28 2.31 -13.55 1.62
N ALA A 29 1.67 -14.46 0.89
CA ALA A 29 0.97 -14.11 -0.33
C ALA A 29 -0.05 -13.01 0.03
N ILE A 30 0.10 -11.83 -0.58
CA ILE A 30 -0.84 -10.72 -0.38
C ILE A 30 -2.23 -11.23 -0.75
N SER A 31 -3.22 -11.06 0.12
CA SER A 31 -4.58 -11.54 -0.13
C SER A 31 -5.18 -10.89 -1.38
N SER A 32 -6.09 -11.57 -2.07
CA SER A 32 -6.76 -11.03 -3.26
C SER A 32 -7.44 -9.69 -3.00
N ARG A 33 -8.01 -9.49 -1.81
CA ARG A 33 -8.57 -8.20 -1.38
C ARG A 33 -7.51 -7.11 -1.25
N ALA A 34 -6.37 -7.41 -0.66
CA ALA A 34 -5.28 -6.43 -0.53
C ALA A 34 -4.65 -6.09 -1.89
N GLN A 35 -4.57 -7.07 -2.80
CA GLN A 35 -4.15 -6.84 -4.19
C GLN A 35 -5.12 -5.88 -4.90
N LEU A 36 -6.43 -6.16 -4.84
CA LEU A 36 -7.47 -5.29 -5.39
C LEU A 36 -7.39 -3.88 -4.80
N GLU A 37 -7.31 -3.76 -3.48
CA GLU A 37 -7.26 -2.46 -2.80
C GLU A 37 -6.04 -1.66 -3.21
N GLN A 38 -4.87 -2.30 -3.31
CA GLN A 38 -3.63 -1.64 -3.72
C GLN A 38 -3.72 -1.11 -5.16
N LEU A 39 -4.17 -1.93 -6.11
CA LEU A 39 -4.29 -1.49 -7.51
C LEU A 39 -5.38 -0.42 -7.68
N SER A 40 -6.49 -0.57 -6.96
CA SER A 40 -7.59 0.41 -6.98
C SER A 40 -7.16 1.77 -6.40
N SER A 41 -6.33 1.76 -5.35
CA SER A 41 -5.77 2.96 -4.73
C SER A 41 -4.82 3.69 -5.69
N VAL A 42 -3.97 2.94 -6.40
CA VAL A 42 -3.07 3.50 -7.42
C VAL A 42 -3.88 4.12 -8.57
N ALA A 43 -4.91 3.43 -9.05
CA ALA A 43 -5.78 3.96 -10.08
C ALA A 43 -6.54 5.21 -9.61
N ALA A 44 -7.09 5.20 -8.39
CA ALA A 44 -7.82 6.32 -7.81
C ALA A 44 -6.92 7.55 -7.64
N GLY A 45 -5.73 7.38 -7.06
CA GLY A 45 -4.76 8.47 -6.90
C GLY A 45 -4.27 9.04 -8.24
N THR A 46 -4.10 8.19 -9.25
CA THR A 46 -3.70 8.64 -10.60
C THR A 46 -4.81 9.44 -11.27
N ARG A 47 -6.07 9.01 -11.12
CA ARG A 47 -7.24 9.78 -11.58
C ARG A 47 -7.38 11.10 -10.82
N TYR A 48 -7.07 11.12 -9.52
CA TYR A 48 -7.02 12.35 -8.73
C TYR A 48 -5.99 13.32 -9.29
N LEU A 49 -4.78 12.84 -9.59
CA LEU A 49 -3.76 13.66 -10.24
C LEU A 49 -4.26 14.27 -11.56
N LYS A 50 -4.92 13.47 -12.41
CA LYS A 50 -5.48 13.94 -13.69
C LYS A 50 -6.51 15.05 -13.50
N ASN A 51 -7.45 14.85 -12.58
CA ASN A 51 -8.65 15.69 -12.48
C ASN A 51 -8.51 16.88 -11.51
N LYS A 52 -7.61 16.79 -10.53
CA LYS A 52 -7.43 17.80 -9.47
C LYS A 52 -6.05 18.45 -9.46
N CYS A 53 -5.04 17.81 -10.05
CA CYS A 53 -3.66 18.26 -9.95
C CYS A 53 -3.06 18.73 -11.30
N ASN A 54 -3.91 19.11 -12.26
CA ASN A 54 -3.51 19.61 -13.59
C ASN A 54 -2.59 18.66 -14.38
N ARG A 55 -2.70 17.35 -14.18
CA ARG A 55 -1.93 16.34 -14.91
C ARG A 55 -2.65 15.89 -16.18
N SER A 56 -2.81 16.81 -17.13
CA SER A 56 -3.42 16.54 -18.44
C SER A 56 -2.58 15.61 -19.33
N ASP A 57 -1.32 15.33 -18.95
CA ASP A 57 -0.47 14.33 -19.59
C ASP A 57 -0.88 12.89 -19.26
N LEU A 58 -1.74 12.67 -18.26
CA LEU A 58 -2.21 11.34 -17.89
C LEU A 58 -3.33 10.86 -18.85
N PRO A 59 -3.37 9.56 -19.20
CA PRO A 59 -4.32 9.03 -20.15
C PRO A 59 -5.74 8.92 -19.57
N ALA A 60 -6.68 8.48 -20.40
CA ALA A 60 -8.07 8.22 -20.00
C ALA A 60 -8.16 7.13 -18.90
N ASP A 61 -9.20 7.22 -18.07
CA ASP A 61 -9.43 6.35 -16.91
C ASP A 61 -9.35 4.85 -17.25
N GLU A 62 -9.89 4.43 -18.39
CA GLU A 62 -9.83 3.03 -18.86
C GLU A 62 -8.38 2.55 -19.07
N THR A 63 -7.51 3.42 -19.57
CA THR A 63 -6.09 3.08 -19.74
C THR A 63 -5.39 2.96 -18.39
N ILE A 64 -5.73 3.84 -17.43
CA ILE A 64 -5.25 3.76 -16.05
C ILE A 64 -5.65 2.43 -15.41
N TYR A 65 -6.90 1.98 -15.58
CA TYR A 65 -7.37 0.71 -15.03
C TYR A 65 -6.68 -0.50 -15.63
N ARG A 66 -6.54 -0.54 -16.96
CA ARG A 66 -5.82 -1.64 -17.64
C ARG A 66 -4.36 -1.72 -17.20
N ALA A 67 -3.68 -0.57 -17.10
CA ALA A 67 -2.31 -0.53 -16.62
C ALA A 67 -2.19 -1.00 -15.16
N ALA A 68 -3.14 -0.63 -14.28
CA ALA A 68 -3.17 -1.14 -12.91
C ALA A 68 -3.31 -2.66 -12.88
N VAL A 69 -4.21 -3.25 -13.69
CA VAL A 69 -4.32 -4.70 -13.84
C VAL A 69 -3.03 -5.32 -14.39
N ASN A 70 -2.38 -4.70 -15.37
CA ASN A 70 -1.11 -5.16 -15.93
C ASN A 70 0.02 -5.16 -14.89
N VAL A 71 0.05 -4.18 -13.98
CA VAL A 71 0.96 -4.18 -12.82
C VAL A 71 0.70 -5.38 -11.91
N GLY A 72 -0.56 -5.72 -11.65
CA GLY A 72 -0.91 -6.95 -10.92
C GLY A 72 -0.39 -8.21 -11.62
N LYS A 73 -0.63 -8.33 -12.93
CA LYS A 73 -0.14 -9.46 -13.75
C LYS A 73 1.39 -9.58 -13.73
N ALA A 74 2.10 -8.46 -13.87
CA ALA A 74 3.56 -8.42 -13.81
C ALA A 74 4.12 -8.87 -12.44
N ARG A 75 3.32 -8.73 -11.37
CA ARG A 75 3.66 -9.21 -10.01
C ARG A 75 3.24 -10.65 -9.75
N GLY A 76 2.69 -11.35 -10.74
CA GLY A 76 2.15 -12.71 -10.58
C GLY A 76 0.90 -12.77 -9.70
N TRP A 77 0.17 -11.67 -9.57
CA TRP A 77 -1.09 -11.64 -8.83
C TRP A 77 -2.21 -12.31 -9.63
N GLY A 78 -3.26 -12.74 -8.93
CA GLY A 78 -4.42 -13.34 -9.58
C GLY A 78 -5.07 -12.39 -10.58
N ASN A 79 -5.84 -12.94 -11.53
CA ASN A 79 -6.59 -12.13 -12.48
C ASN A 79 -7.61 -11.25 -11.74
N ILE A 80 -7.32 -9.96 -11.66
CA ILE A 80 -8.25 -8.95 -11.16
C ILE A 80 -9.05 -8.44 -12.35
N ASP A 81 -10.37 -8.57 -12.24
CA ASP A 81 -11.31 -8.05 -13.21
C ASP A 81 -11.29 -6.50 -13.23
N VAL A 82 -11.28 -5.93 -14.43
CA VAL A 82 -11.18 -4.47 -14.63
C VAL A 82 -12.40 -3.75 -14.07
N ALA A 83 -13.60 -4.32 -14.22
CA ALA A 83 -14.83 -3.69 -13.71
C ALA A 83 -14.83 -3.66 -12.17
N THR A 84 -14.38 -4.75 -11.54
CA THR A 84 -14.20 -4.84 -10.08
C THR A 84 -13.18 -3.81 -9.58
N LEU A 85 -12.05 -3.67 -10.27
CA LEU A 85 -11.03 -2.65 -9.96
C LEU A 85 -11.57 -1.23 -10.15
N SER A 86 -12.29 -0.97 -11.23
CA SER A 86 -12.89 0.35 -11.51
C SER A 86 -13.87 0.72 -10.40
N GLN A 87 -14.78 -0.18 -10.02
CA GLN A 87 -15.77 0.08 -8.98
C GLN A 87 -15.12 0.42 -7.63
N ASN A 88 -14.08 -0.34 -7.25
CA ASN A 88 -13.38 -0.07 -6.00
C ASN A 88 -12.50 1.19 -6.08
N SER A 89 -11.94 1.50 -7.26
CA SER A 89 -11.22 2.75 -7.52
C SER A 89 -12.14 3.96 -7.44
N ASP A 90 -13.38 3.88 -7.94
CA ASP A 90 -14.37 4.96 -7.81
C ASP A 90 -14.70 5.24 -6.34
N ARG A 91 -14.91 4.20 -5.53
CA ARG A 91 -15.10 4.35 -4.08
C ARG A 91 -13.92 5.10 -3.43
N LEU A 92 -12.69 4.69 -3.73
CA LEU A 92 -11.48 5.30 -3.17
C LEU A 92 -11.29 6.74 -3.67
N TYR A 93 -11.57 7.02 -4.94
CA TYR A 93 -11.52 8.35 -5.50
C TYR A 93 -12.51 9.30 -4.80
N GLN A 94 -13.74 8.84 -4.52
CA GLN A 94 -14.70 9.63 -3.74
C GLN A 94 -14.21 9.90 -2.32
N GLN A 95 -13.51 8.96 -1.69
CA GLN A 95 -12.89 9.19 -0.38
C GLN A 95 -11.81 10.28 -0.45
N LEU A 96 -10.97 10.30 -1.50
CA LEU A 96 -9.98 11.36 -1.71
C LEU A 96 -10.60 12.75 -1.91
N LEU A 97 -11.77 12.82 -2.55
CA LEU A 97 -12.51 14.07 -2.72
C LEU A 97 -13.10 14.60 -1.40
N GLN A 98 -13.41 13.71 -0.47
CA GLN A 98 -14.02 14.04 0.83
C GLN A 98 -12.98 14.19 1.95
N ASP A 99 -11.73 13.80 1.69
CA ASP A 99 -10.63 13.95 2.63
C ASP A 99 -10.32 15.43 2.90
N SER A 100 -10.06 15.77 4.17
CA SER A 100 -9.81 17.14 4.60
C SER A 100 -8.38 17.63 4.33
N THR A 101 -7.50 16.77 3.81
CA THR A 101 -6.14 17.14 3.40
C THR A 101 -6.21 18.15 2.27
N PRO A 102 -5.49 19.29 2.37
CA PRO A 102 -5.45 20.29 1.31
C PRO A 102 -5.05 19.68 -0.04
N GLU A 103 -5.71 20.10 -1.12
CA GLU A 103 -5.49 19.57 -2.47
C GLU A 103 -4.01 19.64 -2.88
N ALA A 104 -3.33 20.76 -2.61
CA ALA A 104 -1.90 20.91 -2.89
C ALA A 104 -1.04 19.84 -2.18
N THR A 105 -1.39 19.47 -0.95
CA THR A 105 -0.72 18.40 -0.20
C THR A 105 -1.00 17.05 -0.84
N GLN A 106 -2.26 16.73 -1.18
CA GLN A 106 -2.62 15.49 -1.88
C GLN A 106 -1.87 15.37 -3.22
N CYS A 107 -1.88 16.43 -4.03
CA CYS A 107 -1.19 16.50 -5.31
C CYS A 107 0.32 16.28 -5.16
N SER A 108 0.97 16.94 -4.20
CA SER A 108 2.41 16.78 -3.98
C SER A 108 2.77 15.35 -3.55
N GLN A 109 1.96 14.74 -2.69
CA GLN A 109 2.16 13.37 -2.21
C GLN A 109 1.95 12.36 -3.34
N PHE A 110 0.83 12.45 -4.06
CA PHE A 110 0.54 11.52 -5.14
C PHE A 110 1.52 11.66 -6.30
N ASN A 111 1.95 12.87 -6.67
CA ASN A 111 2.94 13.04 -7.73
C ASN A 111 4.25 12.30 -7.42
N ARG A 112 4.68 12.28 -6.15
CA ARG A 112 5.87 11.55 -5.71
C ARG A 112 5.62 10.05 -5.62
N GLN A 113 4.55 9.64 -4.96
CA GLN A 113 4.27 8.23 -4.66
C GLN A 113 3.89 7.42 -5.91
N LEU A 114 3.19 8.05 -6.86
CA LEU A 114 2.69 7.39 -8.07
C LEU A 114 3.65 7.52 -9.26
N ALA A 115 4.80 8.18 -9.12
CA ALA A 115 5.76 8.36 -10.20
C ALA A 115 6.14 7.05 -10.92
N PRO A 116 6.41 5.92 -10.23
CA PRO A 116 6.73 4.65 -10.91
C PRO A 116 5.56 4.11 -11.75
N PHE A 117 4.32 4.24 -11.26
CA PHE A 117 3.14 3.80 -11.99
C PHE A 117 2.84 4.70 -13.19
N ILE A 118 3.03 6.01 -13.04
CA ILE A 118 2.90 6.97 -14.14
C ILE A 118 3.93 6.69 -15.23
N ALA A 119 5.15 6.27 -14.87
CA ALA A 119 6.15 5.86 -15.84
C ALA A 119 5.71 4.64 -16.65
N SER A 120 5.05 3.65 -16.03
CA SER A 120 4.52 2.49 -16.77
C SER A 120 3.41 2.86 -17.76
N LEU A 121 2.62 3.91 -17.48
CA LEU A 121 1.56 4.37 -18.39
C LEU A 121 2.07 4.95 -19.72
N ARG A 122 3.35 5.33 -19.79
CA ARG A 122 3.95 5.91 -21.02
C ARG A 122 4.58 4.86 -21.93
N SER A 123 4.69 3.62 -21.44
CA SER A 123 5.33 2.51 -22.15
C SER A 123 4.33 1.55 -22.80
N ASP A 124 3.03 1.78 -22.58
CA ASP A 124 1.88 1.11 -23.22
C ASP A 124 1.41 1.92 -24.44
#